data_AF-A0A358M8F6-F1
#
_entry.id   AF-A0A358M8F6-F1
#
_cell.length_a   1.000
_cell.length_b   1.000
_cell.length_c   1.000
_cell.angle_alpha   90.00
_cell.angle_beta   90.00
_cell.angle_gamma   90.00
#
_symmetry.space_group_name_H-M   'P 1'
#
loop_
_entity.id
_entity.type
_entity.pdbx_description
1 polymer ?
#
loop_
_entity_poly.entity_id
_entity_poly.type
_entity_poly.pdbx_seq_one_letter_code
_entity_poly.pdbx_strand_id
1 'polypeptide(L)'
;RGRQGKSFYSPGKTGIYMSIVVDFPQEASSAALLTIRAGVAVSDAIREETGIETGIKWVNDIFLDGRKVCGILTESVLQEGKRRAILGIGINVTTESFPPELRSTAG
;
A
#
# COMPACT_ATOMS: atom_id res chain seq x y z
N ARG A 1 1.17 5.41 -8.93
CA ARG A 1 1.87 4.36 -9.74
C ARG A 1 2.05 3.13 -8.85
N GLY A 2 2.11 1.92 -9.41
CA GLY A 2 2.37 0.67 -8.70
C GLY A 2 3.73 0.05 -9.09
N ARG A 3 4.07 -1.10 -8.48
CA ARG A 3 5.33 -1.82 -8.76
C ARG A 3 5.39 -2.30 -10.22
N GLN A 4 6.62 -2.42 -10.74
CA GLN A 4 6.89 -2.97 -12.09
C GLN A 4 6.11 -2.25 -13.21
N GLY A 5 5.90 -0.94 -13.08
CA GLY A 5 5.20 -0.13 -14.08
C GLY A 5 3.67 -0.30 -14.08
N LYS A 6 3.10 -1.14 -13.22
CA LYS A 6 1.64 -1.27 -13.09
C LYS A 6 1.02 0.01 -12.52
N SER A 7 -0.25 0.25 -12.79
CA SER A 7 -1.03 1.31 -12.15
C SER A 7 -1.77 0.76 -10.92
N PHE A 8 -2.09 1.67 -9.99
CA PHE A 8 -3.09 1.41 -8.96
C PHE A 8 -4.32 2.24 -9.33
N TYR A 9 -5.46 1.59 -9.55
CA TYR A 9 -6.69 2.28 -9.93
C TYR A 9 -7.18 3.13 -8.76
N SER A 10 -7.31 4.44 -8.99
CA SER A 10 -7.58 5.45 -7.94
C SER A 10 -8.69 6.41 -8.34
N PRO A 11 -9.94 5.92 -8.49
CA PRO A 11 -11.10 6.75 -8.75
C PRO A 11 -11.33 7.75 -7.61
N GLY A 12 -11.73 8.97 -7.97
CA GLY A 12 -11.92 10.03 -7.00
C GLY A 12 -13.01 9.70 -5.98
N LYS A 13 -12.75 10.02 -4.70
CA LYS A 13 -13.70 9.93 -3.58
C LYS A 13 -14.13 8.52 -3.14
N THR A 14 -13.49 7.45 -3.64
CA THR A 14 -13.86 6.08 -3.25
C THR A 14 -12.74 5.32 -2.53
N GLY A 15 -11.56 5.91 -2.40
CA GLY A 15 -10.44 5.30 -1.71
C GLY A 15 -9.52 6.32 -1.05
N ILE A 16 -8.58 5.80 -0.26
CA ILE A 16 -7.51 6.58 0.37
C ILE A 16 -6.26 6.38 -0.47
N TYR A 17 -5.75 7.46 -1.04
CA TYR A 17 -4.53 7.45 -1.85
C TYR A 17 -3.57 8.46 -1.27
N MET A 18 -2.54 7.98 -0.58
CA MET A 18 -1.63 8.84 0.18
C MET A 18 -0.18 8.45 -0.03
N SER A 19 0.71 9.37 0.32
CA SER A 19 2.15 9.12 0.38
C SER A 19 2.71 9.67 1.68
N ILE A 20 3.55 8.88 2.35
CA ILE A 20 4.20 9.24 3.60
C ILE A 20 5.71 9.26 3.37
N VAL A 21 6.36 10.36 3.77
CA VAL A 21 7.82 10.46 3.73
C VAL A 21 8.37 10.09 5.10
N VAL A 22 9.28 9.11 5.13
CA VAL A 22 9.97 8.71 6.36
C VAL A 22 11.48 8.78 6.14
N ASP A 23 12.17 9.39 7.09
CA ASP A 23 13.62 9.25 7.21
C ASP A 23 13.90 7.85 7.78
N PHE A 24 14.94 7.19 7.27
CA PHE A 24 15.38 5.91 7.84
C PHE A 24 16.91 5.81 7.90
N PRO A 25 17.46 5.10 8.91
CA PRO A 25 18.91 5.04 9.11
C PRO A 25 19.64 4.53 7.87
N GLN A 26 20.83 5.07 7.58
CA GLN A 26 21.64 4.60 6.44
C GLN A 26 22.02 3.12 6.59
N GLU A 27 22.22 2.68 7.84
CA GLU A 27 22.60 1.33 8.23
C GLU A 27 21.42 0.36 8.16
N ALA A 28 20.19 0.85 7.96
CA ALA A 28 19.03 0.00 7.86
C ALA A 28 19.11 -0.88 6.61
N SER A 29 18.88 -2.17 6.84
CA SER A 29 19.11 -3.23 5.85
C SER A 29 18.31 -3.06 4.56
N SER A 30 17.06 -2.57 4.62
CA SER A 30 16.25 -2.36 3.40
C SER A 30 14.97 -1.55 3.63
N ALA A 31 14.61 -0.75 2.62
CA ALA A 31 13.27 -0.18 2.48
C ALA A 31 12.15 -1.24 2.37
N ALA A 32 12.50 -2.50 2.11
CA ALA A 32 11.56 -3.62 2.14
C ALA A 32 10.92 -3.80 3.53
N LEU A 33 11.67 -3.60 4.62
CA LEU A 33 11.12 -3.70 5.98
C LEU A 33 10.09 -2.60 6.26
N LEU A 34 10.25 -1.41 5.67
CA LEU A 34 9.24 -0.35 5.76
C LEU A 34 7.94 -0.76 5.06
N THR A 35 8.06 -1.41 3.90
CA THR A 35 6.89 -1.95 3.17
C THR A 35 6.15 -3.00 4.00
N ILE A 36 6.89 -3.91 4.63
CA ILE A 36 6.35 -4.95 5.51
C ILE A 36 5.63 -4.34 6.72
N ARG A 37 6.28 -3.38 7.39
CA ARG A 37 5.70 -2.66 8.54
C ARG A 37 4.43 -1.91 8.15
N ALA A 38 4.43 -1.23 7.00
CA ALA A 38 3.25 -0.56 6.50
C ALA A 38 2.11 -1.54 6.18
N GLY A 39 2.42 -2.73 5.66
CA GLY A 39 1.41 -3.79 5.44
C GLY A 39 0.71 -4.20 6.72
N VAL A 40 1.47 -4.43 7.79
CA VAL A 40 0.92 -4.76 9.12
C VAL A 40 0.10 -3.59 9.66
N ALA A 41 0.66 -2.37 9.65
CA ALA A 41 -0.01 -1.19 10.19
C ALA A 41 -1.34 -0.88 9.48
N VAL A 42 -1.43 -1.03 8.16
CA VAL A 42 -2.68 -0.83 7.43
C VAL A 42 -3.68 -1.95 7.72
N SER A 43 -3.24 -3.20 7.84
CA SER A 43 -4.10 -4.32 8.23
C SER A 43 -4.70 -4.11 9.64
N ASP A 44 -3.86 -3.70 10.60
CA ASP A 44 -4.30 -3.39 11.96
C ASP A 44 -5.27 -2.20 11.97
N ALA A 45 -4.98 -1.12 11.23
CA ALA A 45 -5.87 0.03 11.13
C ALA A 45 -7.24 -0.32 10.52
N ILE A 46 -7.29 -1.18 9.49
CA ILE A 46 -8.57 -1.65 8.93
C ILE A 46 -9.35 -2.41 10.00
N ARG A 47 -8.70 -3.32 10.73
CA ARG A 47 -9.35 -4.09 11.80
C ARG A 47 -9.88 -3.17 12.91
N GLU A 48 -9.07 -2.22 13.36
CA GLU A 48 -9.43 -1.31 14.47
C GLU A 48 -10.59 -0.38 14.10
N GLU A 49 -10.60 0.17 12.89
CA GLU A 49 -11.62 1.14 12.47
C GLU A 49 -12.92 0.48 11.98
N THR A 50 -12.86 -0.76 11.49
CA THR A 50 -14.02 -1.41 10.82
C THR A 50 -14.43 -2.75 11.40
N GLY A 51 -13.58 -3.40 12.21
CA GLY A 51 -13.76 -4.77 12.68
C GLY A 51 -13.48 -5.85 11.62
N ILE A 52 -13.04 -5.46 10.41
CA ILE A 52 -12.76 -6.38 9.30
C ILE A 52 -11.34 -6.93 9.40
N GLU A 53 -11.22 -8.26 9.42
CA GLU A 53 -9.94 -8.95 9.31
C GLU A 53 -9.47 -9.01 7.85
N THR A 54 -8.21 -8.66 7.60
CA THR A 54 -7.62 -8.71 6.26
C THR A 54 -6.40 -9.64 6.21
N GLY A 55 -6.12 -10.18 5.04
CA GLY A 55 -4.93 -10.98 4.79
C GLY A 55 -3.81 -10.14 4.18
N ILE A 56 -2.56 -10.36 4.60
CA ILE A 56 -1.39 -9.74 3.97
C ILE A 56 -0.83 -10.70 2.93
N LYS A 57 -0.91 -10.31 1.66
CA LYS A 57 -0.17 -10.99 0.58
C LYS A 57 1.22 -10.36 0.50
N TRP A 58 2.18 -11.05 1.10
CA TRP A 58 3.55 -10.57 1.14
C TRP A 58 4.10 -10.31 -0.28
N VAL A 59 4.81 -9.20 -0.50
CA VAL A 59 5.39 -8.30 0.53
C VAL A 59 4.66 -6.98 0.73
N ASN A 60 3.60 -6.68 -0.04
CA ASN A 60 3.16 -5.29 -0.19
C ASN A 60 1.68 -5.10 -0.53
N ASP A 61 0.87 -6.15 -0.49
CA ASP A 61 -0.56 -6.06 -0.83
C ASP A 61 -1.41 -6.62 0.32
N ILE A 62 -2.59 -6.01 0.52
CA ILE A 62 -3.59 -6.44 1.50
C ILE A 62 -4.81 -6.93 0.75
N PHE A 63 -5.37 -8.03 1.23
CA PHE A 63 -6.44 -8.78 0.60
C PHE A 63 -7.62 -8.99 1.56
N LEU A 64 -8.83 -8.93 1.00
CA LEU A 64 -10.07 -9.31 1.64
C LEU A 64 -10.82 -10.21 0.67
N ASP A 65 -11.33 -11.35 1.13
CA ASP A 65 -12.09 -12.33 0.31
C ASP A 65 -11.43 -12.68 -1.04
N GLY A 66 -10.10 -12.85 -1.03
CA GLY A 66 -9.32 -13.21 -2.22
C GLY A 66 -9.08 -12.06 -3.20
N ARG A 67 -9.54 -10.84 -2.90
CA ARG A 67 -9.36 -9.63 -3.72
C ARG A 67 -8.41 -8.66 -3.05
N LYS A 68 -7.63 -7.94 -3.84
CA LYS A 68 -6.72 -6.90 -3.37
C LYS A 68 -7.50 -5.64 -3.03
N VAL A 69 -7.43 -5.24 -1.76
CA VAL A 69 -8.06 -4.02 -1.22
C VAL A 69 -7.04 -2.90 -0.99
N CYS A 70 -5.77 -3.23 -0.77
CA CYS A 70 -4.73 -2.23 -0.62
C CYS A 70 -3.42 -2.64 -1.29
N GLY A 71 -2.74 -1.65 -1.86
CA GLY A 71 -1.41 -1.77 -2.43
C GLY A 71 -0.46 -0.77 -1.81
N ILE A 72 0.71 -1.25 -1.41
CA ILE A 72 1.78 -0.46 -0.80
C ILE A 72 2.97 -0.45 -1.76
N LEU A 73 3.56 0.73 -1.93
CA LEU A 73 4.75 0.96 -2.73
C LEU A 73 5.74 1.79 -1.90
N THR A 74 6.96 1.28 -1.73
CA THR A 74 8.03 2.04 -1.08
C THR A 74 9.11 2.36 -2.11
N GLU A 75 9.41 3.65 -2.27
CA GLU A 75 10.49 4.15 -3.11
C GLU A 75 11.53 4.84 -2.22
N SER A 76 12.78 4.39 -2.28
CA SER A 76 13.86 5.03 -1.51
C SER A 76 14.59 6.07 -2.35
N VAL A 77 14.89 7.21 -1.75
CA VAL A 77 15.70 8.29 -2.34
C VAL A 77 16.85 8.64 -1.40
N LEU A 78 17.99 9.00 -1.96
CA LEU A 78 19.10 9.60 -1.24
C LEU A 78 19.10 11.09 -1.56
N GLN A 79 18.86 11.93 -0.55
CA GLN A 79 18.80 13.39 -0.70
C GLN A 79 19.69 14.02 0.37
N GLU A 80 20.66 14.84 -0.05
CA GLU A 80 21.57 15.56 0.87
C GLU A 80 22.28 14.63 1.88
N GLY A 81 22.66 13.43 1.44
CA GLY A 81 23.30 12.44 2.31
C GLY A 81 22.36 11.76 3.32
N LYS A 82 21.06 12.06 3.29
CA LYS A 82 20.04 11.39 4.10
C LYS A 82 19.21 10.44 3.24
N ARG A 83 18.96 9.24 3.77
CA ARG A 83 18.12 8.25 3.12
C ARG A 83 16.67 8.44 3.55
N ARG A 84 15.80 8.64 2.55
CA ARG A 84 14.36 8.78 2.75
C ARG A 84 13.62 7.72 1.99
N ALA A 85 12.49 7.30 2.52
CA ALA A 85 11.55 6.44 1.82
C ALA A 85 10.22 7.18 1.65
N ILE A 86 9.67 7.09 0.45
CA ILE A 86 8.32 7.53 0.13
C ILE A 86 7.46 6.26 0.10
N LEU A 87 6.54 6.15 1.05
CA LEU A 87 5.57 5.07 1.14
C LEU A 87 4.26 5.53 0.50
N GLY A 88 3.99 5.09 -0.72
CA GLY A 88 2.70 5.21 -1.36
C GLY A 88 1.75 4.12 -0.85
N ILE A 89 0.60 4.51 -0.34
CA ILE A 89 -0.44 3.62 0.17
C ILE A 89 -1.75 3.94 -0.55
N GLY A 90 -2.29 2.94 -1.25
CA GLY A 90 -3.60 3.02 -1.90
C GLY A 90 -4.54 1.98 -1.30
N ILE A 91 -5.66 2.43 -0.74
CA ILE A 91 -6.69 1.61 -0.10
C ILE A 91 -8.02 1.85 -0.80
N ASN A 92 -8.65 0.79 -1.28
CA ASN A 92 -10.03 0.81 -1.75
C ASN A 92 -10.96 0.81 -0.52
N VAL A 93 -11.89 1.77 -0.45
CA VAL A 93 -12.79 1.92 0.70
C VAL A 93 -14.24 1.71 0.27
N THR A 94 -14.70 2.50 -0.70
CA THR A 94 -16.03 2.42 -1.31
C THR A 94 -15.94 2.27 -2.84
N THR A 95 -14.82 1.75 -3.34
CA THR A 95 -14.60 1.57 -4.79
C THR A 95 -15.40 0.37 -5.29
N GLU A 96 -16.53 0.61 -5.95
CA GLU A 96 -17.38 -0.48 -6.47
C GLU A 96 -17.09 -0.86 -7.92
N SER A 97 -16.68 0.12 -8.74
CA SER A 97 -16.48 -0.07 -10.18
C SER A 97 -15.01 -0.14 -10.52
N PHE A 98 -14.59 -1.27 -11.08
CA PHE A 98 -13.23 -1.47 -11.56
C PHE A 98 -13.19 -1.66 -13.09
N PRO A 99 -12.11 -1.22 -13.75
CA PRO A 99 -11.82 -1.56 -15.15
C PRO A 99 -11.92 -3.07 -15.39
N PRO A 100 -12.40 -3.53 -16.56
CA PRO A 100 -12.64 -4.95 -16.84
C PRO A 100 -11.50 -5.89 -16.44
N GLU A 101 -10.26 -5.47 -16.66
CA GLU A 101 -9.03 -6.21 -16.35
C GLU A 101 -8.73 -6.37 -14.85
N LEU A 102 -9.36 -5.56 -13.99
CA LEU A 102 -9.16 -5.58 -12.53
C LEU A 102 -10.33 -6.24 -11.76
N ARG A 103 -11.49 -6.45 -12.39
CA ARG A 103 -12.73 -6.90 -11.72
C ARG A 103 -12.62 -8.24 -10.99
N SER A 104 -11.67 -9.10 -11.36
CA SER A 104 -11.46 -10.40 -10.71
C SER A 104 -10.40 -10.38 -9.61
N THR A 105 -9.62 -9.29 -9.51
CA THR A 105 -8.43 -9.23 -8.65
C THR A 105 -8.44 -8.07 -7.66
N ALA A 106 -9.20 -7.01 -7.92
CA ALA A 106 -9.38 -5.88 -7.03
C ALA A 106 -10.76 -5.93 -6.34
N GLY A 107 -10.81 -5.39 -5.12
CA GLY A 107 -11.99 -5.29 -4.27
C GLY A 107 -11.89 -4.09 -3.36
#